data_AF-A0A7G5MR73-F1
#
_entry.id   AF-A0A7G5MR73-F1
#
_cell.length_a   1.000
_cell.length_b   1.000
_cell.length_c   1.000
_cell.angle_alpha   90.00
_cell.angle_beta   90.00
_cell.angle_gamma   90.00
#
_symmetry.space_group_name_H-M   'P 1'
#
loop_
_entity.id
_entity.type
_entity.pdbx_description
1 polymer ?
#
loop_
_entity_poly.entity_id
_entity_poly.type
_entity_poly.pdbx_seq_one_letter_code
_entity_poly.pdbx_strand_id
1 'polypeptide(L)' 'MMTKLSIISRLWSHITDLRLLVRGQGNKTLSQIEEELDMTEYYCRPYADADDVDKHNEIRARPETVLFYCKNQ' A
#
# COMPACT_ATOMS: atom_id res chain seq x y z
N MET A 1 3.16 -15.45 4.82
CA MET A 1 3.17 -14.01 5.15
C MET A 1 2.83 -13.25 3.88
N MET A 2 1.83 -12.37 3.91
CA MET A 2 1.46 -11.55 2.76
C MET A 2 2.49 -10.42 2.55
N THR A 3 2.92 -10.16 1.31
CA THR A 3 3.81 -9.03 1.04
C THR A 3 3.01 -7.74 0.84
N LYS A 4 3.63 -6.57 1.08
CA LYS A 4 3.02 -5.26 0.80
C LYS A 4 2.49 -5.15 -0.64
N LEU A 5 3.31 -5.56 -1.62
CA LEU A 5 2.94 -5.54 -3.04
C LEU A 5 1.72 -6.40 -3.31
N SER A 6 1.66 -7.59 -2.72
CA SER A 6 0.54 -8.50 -2.90
C SER A 6 -0.75 -7.98 -2.24
N ILE A 7 -0.66 -7.27 -1.11
CA ILE A 7 -1.81 -6.57 -0.48
C ILE A 7 -2.32 -5.47 -1.42
N ILE A 8 -1.43 -4.65 -1.98
CA ILE A 8 -1.77 -3.61 -2.96
C ILE A 8 -2.47 -4.20 -4.19
N SER A 9 -1.93 -5.28 -4.76
CA SER A 9 -2.56 -5.97 -5.89
C SER A 9 -3.96 -6.48 -5.57
N ARG A 10 -4.20 -6.97 -4.35
CA ARG A 10 -5.54 -7.39 -3.90
C ARG A 10 -6.51 -6.22 -3.80
N LEU A 11 -6.09 -5.09 -3.24
CA LEU A 11 -6.92 -3.88 -3.17
C LEU A 11 -7.35 -3.43 -4.58
N TRP A 12 -6.44 -3.45 -5.56
CA TRP A 12 -6.77 -3.16 -6.96
C TRP A 12 -7.71 -4.18 -7.60
N SER A 13 -7.58 -5.47 -7.25
CA SER A 13 -8.51 -6.50 -7.68
C SER A 13 -9.92 -6.21 -7.17
N HIS A 14 -10.06 -5.86 -5.89
CA HIS A 14 -11.36 -5.53 -5.27
C HIS A 14 -12.02 -4.32 -5.93
N ILE A 15 -11.24 -3.27 -6.26
CA ILE A 15 -11.74 -2.12 -7.04
C ILE A 15 -12.25 -2.56 -8.42
N THR A 16 -11.55 -3.50 -9.06
CA THR A 16 -11.95 -4.03 -10.37
C THR A 16 -13.23 -4.84 -10.27
N ASP A 17 -13.33 -5.71 -9.28
CA ASP A 17 -14.52 -6.53 -9.02
C ASP A 17 -15.75 -5.66 -8.75
N LEU A 18 -15.61 -4.59 -7.94
CA LEU A 18 -16.68 -3.62 -7.70
C LEU A 18 -17.10 -2.88 -9.00
N ARG A 19 -16.14 -2.48 -9.83
CA ARG A 19 -16.43 -1.84 -11.13
C ARG A 19 -17.17 -2.79 -12.08
N LEU A 20 -16.81 -4.07 -12.10
CA LEU A 20 -17.47 -5.08 -12.91
C LEU A 20 -18.88 -5.39 -12.38
N LEU A 21 -19.06 -5.46 -11.06
CA LEU A 21 -20.35 -5.63 -10.41
C LEU A 21 -21.33 -4.52 -10.82
N VAL A 22 -20.92 -3.25 -10.72
CA VAL A 22 -21.75 -2.08 -11.09
C VAL A 22 -22.14 -2.11 -12.58
N ARG A 23 -21.29 -2.67 -13.44
CA ARG A 23 -21.55 -2.81 -14.88
C ARG A 23 -22.40 -4.04 -15.24
N GLY A 24 -22.73 -4.89 -14.26
CA GLY A 24 -23.38 -6.18 -14.51
C GLY A 24 -22.50 -7.17 -15.28
N GLN A 25 -21.18 -6.96 -15.27
CA GLN A 25 -20.18 -7.77 -15.98
C GLN A 25 -19.33 -8.63 -15.02
N GLY A 26 -19.57 -8.52 -13.71
CA GLY A 26 -18.86 -9.24 -12.67
C GLY A 26 -19.43 -10.63 -12.43
N ASN A 27 -18.56 -11.58 -12.09
CA ASN A 27 -18.95 -12.95 -11.72
C ASN A 27 -19.07 -13.14 -10.20
N LYS A 28 -18.67 -12.13 -9.42
CA LYS A 28 -18.79 -12.12 -7.95
C LYS A 28 -20.01 -11.33 -7.53
N THR A 29 -20.69 -11.82 -6.50
CA THR A 29 -21.74 -11.06 -5.80
C THR A 29 -21.13 -10.01 -4.87
N LEU A 30 -21.93 -9.03 -4.45
CA LEU A 30 -21.49 -8.02 -3.47
C LEU A 30 -20.98 -8.67 -2.18
N SER A 31 -21.73 -9.65 -1.64
CA SER A 31 -21.37 -10.35 -0.40
C SER A 31 -20.02 -11.07 -0.48
N GLN A 32 -19.68 -11.67 -1.63
CA GLN A 32 -18.37 -12.30 -1.83
C GLN A 32 -17.24 -11.26 -1.86
N ILE A 33 -17.48 -10.10 -2.50
CA ILE A 33 -16.50 -9.02 -2.54
C ILE A 33 -16.28 -8.44 -1.14
N GLU A 34 -17.35 -8.28 -0.34
CA GLU A 34 -17.27 -7.83 1.05
C GLU A 34 -16.49 -8.81 1.94
N GLU A 35 -16.74 -10.11 1.84
CA GLU A 35 -15.99 -11.13 2.58
C GLU A 35 -14.49 -11.11 2.23
N GLU A 36 -14.16 -10.96 0.94
CA GLU A 36 -12.77 -10.85 0.52
C GLU A 36 -12.12 -9.51 0.92
N LEU A 37 -12.91 -8.45 1.04
CA LEU A 37 -12.49 -7.14 1.54
C LEU A 37 -12.15 -7.22 3.04
N ASP A 38 -12.96 -7.89 3.85
CA ASP A 38 -12.70 -8.10 5.28
C ASP A 38 -11.37 -8.83 5.50
N MET A 39 -11.09 -9.85 4.70
CA MET A 39 -9.81 -10.54 4.74
C MET A 39 -8.64 -9.64 4.32
N THR A 40 -8.84 -8.77 3.34
CA THR A 40 -7.81 -7.81 2.92
C THR A 40 -7.60 -6.72 3.97
N GLU A 41 -8.66 -6.26 4.65
CA GLU A 41 -8.59 -5.34 5.80
C GLU A 41 -7.70 -5.90 6.90
N TYR A 42 -7.89 -7.18 7.26
CA TYR A 42 -7.04 -7.85 8.24
C TYR A 42 -5.55 -7.77 7.87
N TYR A 43 -5.21 -7.93 6.59
CA TYR A 43 -3.82 -7.78 6.13
C TYR A 43 -3.32 -6.34 6.11
N CYS A 44 -4.22 -5.36 6.07
CA CYS A 44 -3.89 -3.93 6.14
C CYS A 44 -3.63 -3.45 7.57
N ARG A 45 -4.20 -4.09 8.61
CA ARG A 45 -4.08 -3.66 10.02
C ARG A 45 -2.66 -3.34 10.49
N PRO A 46 -1.61 -4.12 10.15
CA PRO A 46 -0.24 -3.79 10.56
C PRO A 46 0.30 -2.46 10.01
N TYR A 47 -0.38 -1.87 9.02
CA TYR A 47 -0.02 -0.61 8.39
C TYR A 47 -0.96 0.55 8.77
N ALA A 48 -1.97 0.32 9.62
CA ALA A 48 -2.96 1.34 9.97
C ALA A 48 -2.35 2.59 10.64
N ASP A 49 -1.31 2.37 11.45
CA ASP A 49 -0.55 3.43 12.14
C ASP A 49 0.84 3.64 11.54
N ALA A 50 1.10 3.07 10.36
CA ALA A 50 2.37 3.25 9.68
C ALA A 50 2.38 4.61 9.00
N ASP A 51 3.26 5.51 9.44
CA ASP A 51 3.58 6.70 8.67
C ASP A 51 4.13 6.27 7.29
N ASP A 52 3.69 6.95 6.22
CA ASP A 52 4.22 6.84 4.86
C ASP A 52 5.66 7.41 4.76
N VAL A 53 6.51 7.15 5.77
CA VAL A 53 7.89 7.59 5.78
C VAL A 53 8.62 6.85 4.68
N ASP A 54 8.66 7.49 3.52
CA ASP A 54 9.53 7.12 2.44
C ASP A 54 10.96 7.22 2.96
N LYS A 55 11.56 6.09 3.35
CA LYS A 55 12.95 6.03 3.82
C LYS A 55 13.94 6.53 2.77
N HIS A 56 13.49 6.76 1.52
CA HIS A 56 14.28 7.48 0.52
C HIS A 56 14.42 8.98 0.79
N ASN A 57 13.54 9.61 1.57
CA ASN A 57 13.69 11.02 1.93
C ASN A 57 14.76 11.27 3.01
N GLU A 58 15.14 10.26 3.79
CA GLU A 58 16.23 10.39 4.78
C GLU A 58 17.63 10.46 4.14
N ILE A 59 17.79 9.99 2.90
CA ILE A 59 19.04 10.15 2.13
C ILE A 59 19.13 11.57 1.53
N ARG A 60 18.01 12.25 1.30
CA ARG A 60 17.99 13.53 0.57
C ARG A 60 18.23 14.77 1.45
N ALA A 61 18.09 14.69 2.77
CA ALA A 61 18.31 15.84 3.64
C ALA A 61 18.97 15.47 4.97
N ARG A 62 20.29 15.31 4.97
CA ARG A 62 21.10 15.67 6.13
C ARG A 62 22.15 16.71 5.72
N PRO A 63 21.97 17.99 6.10
CA PRO A 63 22.99 19.03 5.93
C PRO A 63 24.32 18.66 6.61
N GLU A 64 24.25 17.87 7.70
CA GLU A 64 25.42 17.40 8.44
C GLU A 64 26.37 16.55 7.57
N THR A 65 25.84 15.72 6.68
CA THR A 65 26.67 14.88 5.79
C THR A 65 27.37 15.75 4.74
N VAL A 66 26.69 16.78 4.21
CA VAL A 66 27.28 17.71 3.22
C VAL A 66 28.40 18.56 3.84
N LEU A 67 28.21 19.02 5.08
CA LEU A 67 29.22 19.77 5.83
C LEU A 67 30.48 18.94 6.15
N PHE A 68 30.33 17.62 6.33
CA PHE A 68 31.46 16.73 6.60
C PHE A 68 32.38 16.58 5.39
N TYR A 69 31.83 16.58 4.17
CA TYR A 69 32.63 16.52 2.94
C TYR A 69 33.33 17.86 2.65
N CYS A 70 32.68 19.01 2.86
CA CYS A 70 33.30 20.32 2.61
C CYS A 70 34.40 20.71 3.60
N LYS A 71 34.46 20.13 4.80
CA LYS A 71 35.50 20.42 5.80
C LYS A 71 36.78 19.59 5.65
N ASN A 72 36.76 18.55 4.83
CA ASN A 72 37.88 17.61 4.67
C ASN A 72 38.43 17.57 3.23
N GLN A 73 38.20 18.62 2.45
CA GLN A 73 38.85 18.85 1.16
C GLN A 73 39.78 20.05 1.24
#